data_AF-A0A0M3IA19-F1
#
_entry.id   AF-A0A0M3IA19-F1
#
_cell.length_a   1.000
_cell.length_b   1.000
_cell.length_c   1.000
_cell.angle_alpha   90.00
_cell.angle_beta   90.00
_cell.angle_gamma   90.00
#
_symmetry.space_group_name_H-M   'P 1'
#
loop_
_entity.id
_entity.type
_entity.pdbx_description
1 polymer ?
#
loop_
_entity_poly.entity_id
_entity_poly.type
_entity_poly.pdbx_seq_one_letter_code
_entity_poly.pdbx_strand_id
1 'polypeptide(L)'
;MSQLDILTTSDMELLRKACMERVIACRSNTEKLFELKSTIHAINDIPISSSDALWLAQYQYILNWCYSQLRFICDPRDRLRLFQNIKEKYRQMFKQLINVPEEEKLPTYLHWSQICYQYAEFVDDESLAWCAHIISNTKSVLLARPSNSSTLSQRKESMTENGNRNDALETDTRKAVIRWKRYVESVDLIRENLEKTENIRASLYNDGFCEKIVM
;
A
#
# COMPACT_ATOMS: atom_id res chain seq x y z
N MET A 1 -6.57 7.87 32.26
CA MET A 1 -6.40 7.16 30.98
C MET A 1 -7.60 7.50 30.13
N SER A 2 -7.48 8.53 29.29
CA SER A 2 -8.54 8.93 28.36
C SER A 2 -8.69 7.83 27.31
N GLN A 3 -9.92 7.36 27.10
CA GLN A 3 -10.29 6.62 25.90
C GLN A 3 -9.85 7.47 24.70
N LEU A 4 -8.79 7.06 24.01
CA LEU A 4 -8.59 7.51 22.65
C LEU A 4 -9.73 6.85 21.87
N ASP A 5 -10.69 7.65 21.42
CA ASP A 5 -11.75 7.15 20.55
C ASP A 5 -11.10 6.44 19.35
N ILE A 6 -11.40 5.15 19.22
CA ILE A 6 -10.88 4.35 18.10
C ILE A 6 -11.54 4.90 16.84
N LEU A 7 -10.77 5.59 16.00
CA LEU A 7 -11.25 6.14 14.74
C LEU A 7 -11.78 5.01 13.85
N THR A 8 -13.01 5.15 13.36
CA THR A 8 -13.60 4.21 12.41
C THR A 8 -13.06 4.43 11.00
N THR A 9 -13.34 3.50 10.08
CA THR A 9 -13.02 3.66 8.66
C THR A 9 -13.70 4.89 8.05
N SER A 10 -14.93 5.20 8.48
CA SER A 10 -15.65 6.39 8.03
C SER A 10 -14.97 7.68 8.52
N ASP A 11 -14.49 7.70 9.78
CA ASP A 11 -13.78 8.85 10.33
C ASP A 11 -12.47 9.09 9.56
N MET A 12 -11.74 8.03 9.24
CA MET A 12 -10.52 8.12 8.43
C MET A 12 -10.79 8.60 7.00
N GLU A 13 -11.90 8.19 6.39
CA GLU A 13 -12.29 8.68 5.07
C GLU A 13 -12.64 10.17 5.10
N LEU A 14 -13.41 10.61 6.10
CA LEU A 14 -13.76 12.02 6.28
C LEU A 14 -12.52 12.88 6.54
N LEU A 15 -11.63 12.42 7.42
CA LEU A 15 -10.35 13.06 7.66
C LEU A 15 -9.53 13.18 6.37
N ARG A 16 -9.45 12.09 5.59
CA ARG A 16 -8.76 12.08 4.29
C ARG A 16 -9.28 13.18 3.37
N LYS A 17 -10.60 13.22 3.16
CA LYS A 17 -11.24 14.21 2.27
C LYS A 17 -10.99 15.64 2.75
N ALA A 18 -11.24 15.91 4.04
CA ALA A 18 -11.08 17.24 4.60
C ALA A 18 -9.64 17.77 4.48
N CYS A 19 -8.63 16.94 4.74
CA CYS A 19 -7.23 17.32 4.58
C CYS A 19 -6.86 17.62 3.12
N MET A 20 -7.29 16.76 2.19
CA MET A 20 -7.04 16.96 0.77
C MET A 20 -7.68 18.26 0.26
N GLU A 21 -8.93 18.54 0.65
CA GLU A 21 -9.64 19.76 0.28
C GLU A 21 -8.94 21.02 0.77
N ARG A 22 -8.46 21.05 2.02
CA ARG A 22 -7.70 22.19 2.56
C ARG A 22 -6.43 22.49 1.76
N VAL A 23 -5.66 21.45 1.44
CA VAL A 23 -4.41 21.60 0.67
C VAL A 23 -4.69 22.00 -0.79
N ILE A 24 -5.77 21.50 -1.39
CA ILE A 24 -6.20 21.90 -2.75
C ILE A 24 -6.62 23.37 -2.78
N ALA A 25 -7.26 23.87 -1.72
CA ALA A 25 -7.70 25.25 -1.61
C ALA A 25 -6.54 26.26 -1.43
N CYS A 26 -5.33 25.79 -1.12
CA CYS A 26 -4.15 26.65 -0.97
C CYS A 26 -3.73 27.29 -2.29
N ARG A 27 -3.42 28.59 -2.24
CA ARG A 27 -3.07 29.41 -3.41
C ARG A 27 -1.57 29.50 -3.66
N SER A 28 -0.75 29.17 -2.66
CA SER A 28 0.71 29.24 -2.75
C SER A 28 1.39 27.95 -2.27
N ASN A 29 2.63 27.73 -2.70
CA ASN A 29 3.44 26.61 -2.21
C ASN A 29 3.76 26.72 -0.72
N THR A 30 3.87 27.94 -0.18
CA THR A 30 4.08 28.17 1.25
C THR A 30 2.87 27.73 2.07
N GLU A 31 1.66 28.08 1.62
CA GLU A 31 0.41 27.62 2.24
C GLU A 31 0.29 26.09 2.15
N LYS A 32 0.53 25.51 0.96
CA LYS A 32 0.52 24.06 0.78
C LYS A 32 1.49 23.36 1.70
N LEU A 33 2.72 23.88 1.83
CA LEU A 33 3.73 23.31 2.71
C LEU A 33 3.29 23.35 4.17
N PHE A 34 2.70 24.46 4.62
CA PHE A 34 2.15 24.59 5.97
C PHE A 34 1.02 23.58 6.20
N GLU A 35 0.02 23.52 5.32
CA GLU A 35 -1.11 22.59 5.46
C GLU A 35 -0.67 21.13 5.40
N LEU A 36 0.28 20.77 4.53
CA LEU A 36 0.83 19.43 4.45
C LEU A 36 1.58 19.03 5.72
N LYS A 37 2.40 19.93 6.28
CA LYS A 37 3.11 19.69 7.54
C LYS A 37 2.14 19.51 8.70
N SER A 38 1.14 20.38 8.81
CA SER A 38 0.07 20.27 9.82
C SER A 38 -0.72 18.97 9.69
N THR A 39 -1.06 18.59 8.45
CA THR A 39 -1.77 17.35 8.14
C THR A 39 -0.95 16.12 8.54
N ILE A 40 0.34 16.08 8.20
CA ILE A 40 1.23 14.96 8.58
C ILE A 40 1.39 14.89 10.10
N HIS A 41 1.52 16.02 10.79
CA HIS A 41 1.58 16.02 12.24
C HIS A 41 0.34 15.37 12.84
N ALA A 42 -0.85 15.79 12.41
CA ALA A 42 -2.12 15.23 12.88
C ALA A 42 -2.25 13.73 12.56
N ILE A 43 -1.91 13.29 11.34
CA ILE A 43 -1.98 11.87 10.96
C ILE A 43 -0.98 11.04 11.75
N ASN A 44 0.22 11.58 11.98
CA ASN A 44 1.25 10.85 12.71
C ASN A 44 0.91 10.66 14.18
N ASP A 45 0.01 11.46 14.74
CA ASP A 45 -0.47 11.28 16.12
C ASP A 45 -1.58 10.22 16.21
N ILE A 46 -2.15 9.78 15.08
CA ILE A 46 -3.13 8.68 15.05
C ILE A 46 -2.39 7.36 15.29
N PRO A 47 -2.77 6.60 16.34
CA PRO A 47 -2.21 5.28 16.57
C PRO A 47 -2.64 4.30 15.47
N ILE A 48 -1.71 3.51 14.96
CA ILE A 48 -2.02 2.40 14.06
C ILE A 48 -2.51 1.23 14.92
N SER A 49 -3.81 1.24 15.23
CA SER A 49 -4.45 0.30 16.17
C SER A 49 -5.35 -0.74 15.49
N SER A 50 -5.49 -0.68 14.16
CA SER A 50 -6.39 -1.55 13.40
C SER A 50 -5.62 -2.33 12.33
N SER A 51 -5.95 -3.62 12.20
CA SER A 51 -5.55 -4.46 11.07
C SER A 51 -6.62 -4.49 9.96
N ASP A 52 -7.71 -3.73 10.09
CA ASP A 52 -8.77 -3.64 9.08
C ASP A 52 -8.21 -3.04 7.78
N ALA A 53 -8.37 -3.78 6.68
CA ALA A 53 -7.79 -3.42 5.40
C ALA A 53 -8.38 -2.11 4.83
N LEU A 54 -9.67 -1.83 5.08
CA LEU A 54 -10.31 -0.60 4.60
C LEU A 54 -9.83 0.62 5.40
N TRP A 55 -9.73 0.48 6.72
CA TRP A 55 -9.16 1.50 7.59
C TRP A 55 -7.72 1.83 7.19
N LEU A 56 -6.88 0.81 7.04
CA LEU A 56 -5.47 0.97 6.64
C LEU A 56 -5.36 1.61 5.26
N ALA A 57 -6.23 1.25 4.31
CA ALA A 57 -6.25 1.89 3.00
C ALA A 57 -6.52 3.40 3.12
N GLN A 58 -7.52 3.83 3.91
CA GLN A 58 -7.78 5.26 4.10
C GLN A 58 -6.57 5.99 4.72
N TYR A 59 -5.95 5.40 5.75
CA TYR A 59 -4.75 5.93 6.39
C TYR A 59 -3.58 6.04 5.41
N GLN A 60 -3.31 4.99 4.63
CA GLN A 60 -2.23 4.94 3.64
C GLN A 60 -2.44 5.94 2.51
N TYR A 61 -3.68 6.11 2.04
CA TYR A 61 -3.97 7.07 0.98
C TYR A 61 -3.63 8.49 1.39
N ILE A 62 -4.07 8.94 2.58
CA ILE A 62 -3.72 10.29 3.03
C ILE A 62 -2.22 10.42 3.29
N LEU A 63 -1.62 9.43 3.96
CA LEU A 63 -0.19 9.44 4.27
C LEU A 63 0.64 9.56 3.00
N ASN A 64 0.47 8.63 2.06
CA ASN A 64 1.24 8.59 0.82
C ASN A 64 1.01 9.82 -0.03
N TRP A 65 -0.23 10.31 -0.08
CA TRP A 65 -0.54 11.54 -0.81
C TRP A 65 0.23 12.72 -0.23
N CYS A 66 0.21 12.93 1.09
CA CYS A 66 0.94 14.01 1.73
C CYS A 66 2.45 13.91 1.50
N TYR A 67 3.04 12.73 1.67
CA TYR A 67 4.48 12.52 1.44
C TYR A 67 4.87 12.65 -0.03
N SER A 68 3.99 12.26 -0.97
CA SER A 68 4.21 12.50 -2.40
C SER A 68 4.21 14.00 -2.72
N GLN A 69 3.28 14.77 -2.16
CA GLN A 69 3.23 16.22 -2.36
C GLN A 69 4.44 16.92 -1.73
N LEU A 70 4.80 16.55 -0.50
CA LEU A 70 5.94 17.16 0.19
C LEU A 70 7.24 16.97 -0.57
N ARG A 71 7.47 15.82 -1.22
CA ARG A 71 8.69 15.58 -2.01
C ARG A 71 9.01 16.73 -2.98
N PHE A 72 7.98 17.30 -3.60
CA PHE A 72 8.11 18.36 -4.61
C PHE A 72 8.16 19.77 -4.03
N ILE A 73 7.55 19.99 -2.86
CA ILE A 73 7.36 21.34 -2.29
C ILE A 73 8.36 21.63 -1.17
N CYS A 74 8.86 20.60 -0.47
CA CYS A 74 9.83 20.76 0.61
C CYS A 74 11.27 20.98 0.09
N ASP A 75 12.13 21.44 1.00
CA ASP A 75 13.57 21.50 0.76
C ASP A 75 14.12 20.08 0.51
N PRO A 76 14.94 19.85 -0.53
CA PRO A 76 15.56 18.55 -0.78
C PRO A 76 16.27 17.94 0.45
N ARG A 77 16.84 18.77 1.34
CA ARG A 77 17.50 18.34 2.58
C ARG A 77 16.54 17.72 3.59
N ASP A 78 15.26 18.07 3.55
CA ASP A 78 14.24 17.49 4.42
C ASP A 78 13.81 16.08 3.97
N ARG A 79 14.09 15.69 2.71
CA ARG A 79 13.54 14.46 2.11
C ARG A 79 13.98 13.18 2.80
N LEU A 80 15.23 13.11 3.29
CA LEU A 80 15.70 11.97 4.08
C LEU A 80 14.87 11.81 5.36
N ARG A 81 14.67 12.90 6.10
CA ARG A 81 13.83 12.90 7.32
C ARG A 81 12.39 12.51 6.98
N LEU A 82 11.85 13.01 5.88
CA LEU A 82 10.51 12.63 5.43
C LEU A 82 10.41 11.13 5.14
N PHE A 83 11.38 10.57 4.40
CA PHE A 83 11.44 9.13 4.12
C PHE A 83 11.50 8.31 5.41
N GLN A 84 12.35 8.69 6.38
CA GLN A 84 12.44 8.01 7.67
C GLN A 84 11.11 8.05 8.45
N ASN A 85 10.42 9.18 8.43
CA ASN A 85 9.13 9.33 9.12
C ASN A 85 8.04 8.42 8.52
N ILE A 86 7.88 8.42 7.18
CA ILE A 86 6.90 7.54 6.53
C ILE A 86 7.29 6.07 6.70
N LYS A 87 8.60 5.75 6.64
CA LYS A 87 9.10 4.39 6.87
C LYS A 87 8.69 3.85 8.24
N GLU A 88 8.83 4.64 9.30
CA GLU A 88 8.42 4.21 10.64
C GLU A 88 6.92 3.91 10.73
N LYS A 89 6.08 4.69 10.04
CA LYS A 89 4.65 4.40 9.95
C LYS A 89 4.37 3.09 9.21
N TYR A 90 5.05 2.82 8.11
CA TYR A 90 4.93 1.54 7.42
C TYR A 90 5.45 0.38 8.26
N ARG A 91 6.55 0.54 9.00
CA ARG A 91 7.04 -0.47 9.95
C ARG A 91 5.97 -0.86 10.97
N GLN A 92 5.23 0.12 11.49
CA GLN A 92 4.10 -0.12 12.41
C GLN A 92 2.94 -0.83 11.72
N MET A 93 2.56 -0.42 10.50
CA MET A 93 1.52 -1.11 9.72
C MET A 93 1.91 -2.57 9.42
N PHE A 94 3.14 -2.85 9.02
CA PHE A 94 3.61 -4.21 8.75
C PHE A 94 3.57 -5.10 9.99
N LYS A 95 3.86 -4.56 11.18
CA LYS A 95 3.69 -5.29 12.44
C LYS A 95 2.23 -5.68 12.70
N GLN A 96 1.28 -4.79 12.42
CA GLN A 96 -0.16 -5.10 12.56
C GLN A 96 -0.62 -6.16 11.55
N LEU A 97 0.02 -6.22 10.38
CA LEU A 97 -0.33 -7.12 9.28
C LEU A 97 0.40 -8.47 9.35
N ILE A 98 1.15 -8.77 10.41
CA ILE A 98 1.97 -9.99 10.49
C ILE A 98 1.13 -11.27 10.35
N ASN A 99 -0.04 -11.29 10.97
CA ASN A 99 -0.97 -12.43 10.96
C ASN A 99 -2.09 -12.30 9.92
N VAL A 100 -2.04 -11.25 9.07
CA VAL A 100 -3.01 -11.02 8.01
C VAL A 100 -2.60 -11.82 6.77
N PRO A 101 -3.56 -12.47 6.06
CA PRO A 101 -3.26 -13.18 4.81
C PRO A 101 -2.51 -12.32 3.79
N GLU A 102 -1.61 -12.94 3.02
CA GLU A 102 -0.78 -12.24 2.02
C GLU A 102 -1.62 -11.41 1.05
N GLU A 103 -2.76 -11.95 0.58
CA GLU A 103 -3.71 -11.26 -0.31
C GLU A 103 -4.24 -9.95 0.27
N GLU A 104 -4.50 -9.92 1.57
CA GLU A 104 -5.12 -8.77 2.25
C GLU A 104 -4.12 -7.69 2.61
N LYS A 105 -2.86 -8.06 2.90
CA LYS A 105 -1.80 -7.08 3.18
C LYS A 105 -1.10 -6.56 1.91
N LEU A 106 -1.24 -7.23 0.77
CA LEU A 106 -0.58 -6.84 -0.48
C LEU A 106 -0.77 -5.36 -0.88
N PRO A 107 -1.95 -4.74 -0.76
CA PRO A 107 -2.11 -3.31 -1.07
C PRO A 107 -1.20 -2.41 -0.25
N THR A 108 -0.96 -2.75 1.02
CA THR A 108 -0.04 -2.01 1.91
C THR A 108 1.38 -2.06 1.38
N TYR A 109 1.84 -3.24 0.94
CA TYR A 109 3.18 -3.39 0.36
C TYR A 109 3.29 -2.72 -1.02
N LEU A 110 2.23 -2.72 -1.83
CA LEU A 110 2.19 -1.95 -3.07
C LEU A 110 2.39 -0.46 -2.80
N HIS A 111 1.64 0.09 -1.85
CA HIS A 111 1.78 1.47 -1.42
C HIS A 111 3.18 1.79 -0.90
N TRP A 112 3.78 0.89 -0.11
CA TRP A 112 5.17 1.03 0.33
C TRP A 112 6.16 1.02 -0.83
N SER A 113 6.02 0.09 -1.79
CA SER A 113 6.91 -0.01 -2.95
C SER A 113 6.90 1.26 -3.80
N GLN A 114 5.73 1.92 -3.92
CA GLN A 114 5.60 3.20 -4.61
C GLN A 114 6.35 4.32 -3.89
N ILE A 115 6.27 4.37 -2.55
CA ILE A 115 7.05 5.32 -1.74
C ILE A 115 8.56 5.06 -1.88
N CYS A 116 8.98 3.79 -1.87
CA CYS A 116 10.38 3.43 -2.11
C CYS A 116 10.86 3.94 -3.46
N TYR A 117 10.08 3.70 -4.53
CA TYR A 117 10.43 4.21 -5.85
C TYR A 117 10.49 5.74 -5.89
N GLN A 118 9.52 6.42 -5.26
CA GLN A 118 9.52 7.87 -5.20
C GLN A 118 10.74 8.42 -4.47
N TYR A 119 11.18 7.79 -3.37
CA TYR A 119 12.29 8.22 -2.52
C TYR A 119 13.55 7.37 -2.71
N ALA A 120 13.75 6.83 -3.92
CA ALA A 120 14.76 5.80 -4.20
C ALA A 120 16.17 6.16 -3.73
N GLU A 121 16.52 7.44 -3.70
CA GLU A 121 17.82 7.92 -3.22
C GLU A 121 18.09 7.69 -1.71
N PHE A 122 17.05 7.40 -0.92
CA PHE A 122 17.14 7.17 0.53
C PHE A 122 16.76 5.75 0.96
N VAL A 123 16.40 4.89 0.02
CA VAL A 123 15.89 3.54 0.31
C VAL A 123 17.01 2.62 0.80
N ASP A 124 16.83 2.05 1.98
CA ASP A 124 17.76 1.10 2.58
C ASP A 124 17.35 -0.37 2.35
N ASP A 125 18.22 -1.29 2.74
CA ASP A 125 18.04 -2.73 2.49
C ASP A 125 16.83 -3.31 3.22
N GLU A 126 16.49 -2.80 4.42
CA GLU A 126 15.29 -3.22 5.15
C GLU A 126 14.03 -2.89 4.33
N SER A 127 13.98 -1.70 3.72
CA SER A 127 12.86 -1.25 2.90
C SER A 127 12.65 -2.14 1.67
N LEU A 128 13.75 -2.54 1.01
CA LEU A 128 13.73 -3.47 -0.13
C LEU A 128 13.35 -4.89 0.31
N ALA A 129 13.85 -5.34 1.46
CA ALA A 129 13.58 -6.65 2.01
C ALA A 129 12.09 -6.87 2.28
N TRP A 130 11.37 -5.85 2.76
CA TRP A 130 9.91 -5.92 2.91
C TRP A 130 9.19 -6.18 1.58
N CYS A 131 9.58 -5.49 0.50
CA CYS A 131 9.03 -5.71 -0.84
C CYS A 131 9.40 -7.10 -1.40
N ALA A 132 10.65 -7.52 -1.24
CA ALA A 132 11.10 -8.84 -1.69
C ALA A 132 10.38 -9.98 -0.95
N HIS A 133 10.16 -9.82 0.36
CA HIS A 133 9.48 -10.79 1.20
C HIS A 133 8.04 -11.04 0.72
N ILE A 134 7.25 -9.98 0.52
CA ILE A 134 5.86 -10.11 0.05
C ILE A 134 5.80 -10.75 -1.35
N ILE A 135 6.72 -10.41 -2.27
CA ILE A 135 6.77 -11.02 -3.60
C ILE A 135 7.04 -12.53 -3.48
N SER A 136 7.99 -12.93 -2.62
CA SER A 136 8.37 -14.33 -2.43
C SER A 136 7.23 -15.16 -1.84
N ASN A 137 6.61 -14.66 -0.76
CA ASN A 137 5.47 -15.34 -0.12
C ASN A 137 4.26 -15.41 -1.04
N THR A 138 4.09 -14.43 -1.93
CA THR A 138 2.99 -14.45 -2.88
C THR A 138 3.22 -15.49 -3.98
N LYS A 139 4.45 -15.67 -4.46
CA LYS A 139 4.77 -16.68 -5.50
C LYS A 139 4.36 -18.09 -5.07
N SER A 140 4.54 -18.46 -3.81
CA SER A 140 4.11 -19.78 -3.31
C SER A 140 2.58 -19.95 -3.36
N VAL A 141 1.82 -18.88 -3.09
CA VAL A 141 0.36 -18.85 -3.22
C VAL A 141 -0.08 -18.95 -4.69
N LEU A 142 0.60 -18.23 -5.59
CA LEU A 142 0.34 -18.27 -7.04
C LEU A 142 0.52 -19.68 -7.64
N LEU A 143 1.51 -20.42 -7.15
CA LEU A 143 1.80 -21.80 -7.58
C LEU A 143 0.82 -22.83 -7.00
N ALA A 144 0.18 -22.54 -5.86
CA ALA A 144 -0.75 -23.43 -5.18
C ALA A 144 -2.20 -23.38 -5.70
N ARG A 145 -2.46 -22.66 -6.81
CA ARG A 145 -3.81 -22.48 -7.34
C ARG A 145 -4.51 -23.85 -7.54
N PRO A 146 -5.80 -23.98 -7.16
CA PRO A 146 -6.57 -25.18 -7.47
C PRO A 146 -6.63 -25.33 -8.99
N SER A 147 -6.08 -26.44 -9.47
CA SER A 147 -6.38 -26.93 -10.80
C SER A 147 -7.90 -27.11 -10.87
N ASN A 148 -8.54 -26.49 -11.86
CA ASN A 148 -9.92 -26.80 -12.22
C ASN A 148 -9.96 -28.23 -12.80
N SER A 149 -9.77 -29.24 -11.95
CA SER A 149 -10.04 -30.64 -12.29
C SER A 149 -11.51 -30.89 -12.02
N SER A 150 -12.36 -30.44 -12.94
CA SER A 150 -13.72 -30.95 -13.05
C SER A 150 -13.63 -32.41 -13.51
N THR A 151 -13.58 -33.35 -12.58
CA THR A 151 -14.01 -34.73 -12.86
C THR A 151 -15.50 -34.68 -13.17
N LEU A 152 -15.81 -34.53 -14.46
CA LEU A 152 -17.12 -34.68 -15.05
C LEU A 152 -17.52 -36.17 -14.95
N SER A 153 -17.89 -36.62 -13.75
CA SER A 153 -18.51 -37.93 -13.58
C SER A 153 -19.98 -37.82 -13.96
N GLN A 154 -20.29 -38.25 -15.18
CA GLN A 154 -21.64 -38.45 -15.68
C GLN A 154 -22.49 -39.23 -14.65
N ARG A 155 -23.55 -38.62 -14.12
CA ARG A 155 -24.71 -39.39 -13.64
C ARG A 155 -26.01 -38.67 -13.98
N LYS A 156 -26.81 -39.38 -14.77
CA LYS A 156 -28.10 -39.02 -15.34
C LYS A 156 -29.18 -38.66 -14.31
N GLU A 157 -30.03 -37.74 -14.76
CA GLU A 157 -31.50 -37.67 -14.59
C GLU A 157 -32.09 -37.55 -13.18
N SER A 158 -32.62 -36.37 -12.87
CA SER A 158 -34.05 -36.18 -12.54
C SER A 158 -34.38 -34.68 -12.37
N MET A 159 -35.42 -34.21 -13.07
CA MET A 159 -35.97 -32.86 -12.97
C MET A 159 -36.35 -32.48 -11.53
N THR A 160 -35.87 -31.34 -11.03
CA THR A 160 -36.66 -30.33 -10.30
C THR A 160 -35.81 -29.09 -9.97
N GLU A 161 -36.37 -27.91 -10.27
CA GLU A 161 -36.09 -26.58 -9.71
C GLU A 161 -34.63 -26.19 -9.41
N ASN A 162 -33.99 -25.41 -10.29
CA ASN A 162 -32.78 -24.63 -9.93
C ASN A 162 -32.57 -23.44 -10.88
N GLY A 163 -33.34 -22.36 -10.66
CA GLY A 163 -33.18 -21.10 -11.39
C GLY A 163 -32.19 -20.10 -10.78
N ASN A 164 -31.79 -20.26 -9.51
CA ASN A 164 -31.00 -19.24 -8.78
C ASN A 164 -29.60 -19.67 -8.32
N ARG A 165 -29.26 -20.97 -8.38
CA ARG A 165 -27.95 -21.46 -7.89
C ARG A 165 -26.81 -21.28 -8.88
N ASN A 166 -27.10 -21.31 -10.18
CA ASN A 166 -26.08 -21.17 -11.23
C ASN A 166 -25.57 -19.72 -11.34
N ASP A 167 -26.46 -18.72 -11.26
CA ASP A 167 -26.07 -17.30 -11.33
C ASP A 167 -25.21 -16.86 -10.14
N ALA A 168 -25.50 -17.36 -8.93
CA ALA A 168 -24.71 -17.07 -7.73
C ALA A 168 -23.31 -17.70 -7.83
N LEU A 169 -23.21 -18.96 -8.28
CA LEU A 169 -21.94 -19.66 -8.46
C LEU A 169 -21.07 -19.02 -9.56
N GLU A 170 -21.69 -18.60 -10.67
CA GLU A 170 -21.01 -17.89 -11.75
C GLU A 170 -20.50 -16.51 -11.29
N THR A 171 -21.31 -15.79 -10.51
CA THR A 171 -20.94 -14.50 -9.93
C THR A 171 -19.77 -14.62 -8.96
N ASP A 172 -19.77 -15.64 -8.09
CA ASP A 172 -18.69 -15.87 -7.13
C ASP A 172 -17.40 -16.33 -7.83
N THR A 173 -17.51 -17.18 -8.84
CA THR A 173 -16.37 -17.57 -9.68
C THR A 173 -15.77 -16.36 -10.40
N ARG A 174 -16.61 -15.48 -10.96
CA ARG A 174 -16.15 -14.24 -11.61
C ARG A 174 -15.47 -13.29 -10.64
N LYS A 175 -16.02 -13.12 -9.42
CA LYS A 175 -15.38 -12.30 -8.36
C LYS A 175 -14.03 -12.87 -7.94
N ALA A 176 -13.91 -14.19 -7.81
CA ALA A 176 -12.65 -14.87 -7.49
C ALA A 176 -11.60 -14.65 -8.58
N VAL A 177 -11.99 -14.75 -9.87
CA VAL A 177 -11.09 -14.48 -11.00
C VAL A 177 -10.62 -13.02 -11.01
N ILE A 178 -11.53 -12.05 -10.78
CA ILE A 178 -11.17 -10.63 -10.71
C ILE A 178 -10.21 -10.36 -9.54
N ARG A 179 -10.48 -10.93 -8.36
CA ARG A 179 -9.62 -10.81 -7.18
C ARG A 179 -8.22 -11.36 -7.47
N TRP A 180 -8.14 -12.54 -8.07
CA TRP A 180 -6.88 -13.15 -8.47
C TRP A 180 -6.10 -12.31 -9.47
N LYS A 181 -6.78 -11.77 -10.48
CA LYS A 181 -6.14 -10.89 -11.47
C LYS A 181 -5.53 -9.65 -10.81
N ARG A 182 -6.29 -8.97 -9.93
CA ARG A 182 -5.78 -7.80 -9.17
C ARG A 182 -4.61 -8.16 -8.26
N TYR A 183 -4.64 -9.36 -7.68
CA TYR A 183 -3.56 -9.87 -6.85
C TYR A 183 -2.27 -10.02 -7.66
N VAL A 184 -2.32 -10.71 -8.81
CA VAL A 184 -1.17 -10.85 -9.72
C VAL A 184 -0.65 -9.48 -10.17
N GLU A 185 -1.54 -8.60 -10.64
CA GLU A 185 -1.17 -7.24 -11.08
C GLU A 185 -0.45 -6.46 -9.97
N SER A 186 -0.91 -6.56 -8.72
CA SER A 186 -0.29 -5.86 -7.59
C SER A 186 1.12 -6.38 -7.29
N VAL A 187 1.35 -7.69 -7.41
CA VAL A 187 2.68 -8.30 -7.23
C VAL A 187 3.64 -7.85 -8.32
N ASP A 188 3.18 -7.80 -9.56
CA ASP A 188 3.99 -7.36 -10.70
C ASP A 188 4.36 -5.88 -10.56
N LEU A 189 3.43 -5.04 -10.11
CA LEU A 189 3.71 -3.63 -9.81
C LEU A 189 4.71 -3.45 -8.65
N ILE A 190 4.62 -4.24 -7.59
CA ILE A 190 5.62 -4.21 -6.50
C ILE A 190 7.00 -4.57 -7.03
N ARG A 191 7.08 -5.60 -7.88
CA ARG A 191 8.35 -6.04 -8.50
C ARG A 191 8.94 -4.94 -9.38
N GLU A 192 8.12 -4.34 -10.24
CA GLU A 192 8.54 -3.24 -11.12
C GLU A 192 9.06 -2.03 -10.31
N ASN A 193 8.36 -1.66 -9.24
CA ASN A 193 8.81 -0.57 -8.35
C ASN A 193 10.12 -0.92 -7.66
N LEU A 194 10.29 -2.18 -7.23
CA LEU A 194 11.51 -2.65 -6.59
C LEU A 194 12.70 -2.55 -7.55
N GLU A 195 12.57 -3.10 -8.76
CA GLU A 195 13.61 -3.05 -9.79
C GLU A 195 14.00 -1.60 -10.15
N LYS A 196 13.01 -0.72 -10.33
CA LYS A 196 13.25 0.71 -10.59
C LYS A 196 14.00 1.38 -9.44
N THR A 197 13.65 1.06 -8.19
CA THR A 197 14.30 1.60 -7.00
C THR A 197 15.76 1.15 -6.94
N GLU A 198 16.02 -0.13 -7.13
CA GLU A 198 17.38 -0.70 -7.13
C GLU A 198 18.25 -0.11 -8.24
N ASN A 199 17.71 0.08 -9.45
CA ASN A 199 18.42 0.70 -10.56
C ASN A 199 18.83 2.14 -10.26
N ILE A 200 17.93 2.95 -9.68
CA ILE A 200 18.26 4.30 -9.24
C ILE A 200 19.35 4.25 -8.17
N ARG A 201 19.20 3.37 -7.17
CA ARG A 201 20.20 3.23 -6.09
C ARG A 201 21.58 2.87 -6.65
N ALA A 202 21.64 1.92 -7.58
CA ALA A 202 22.88 1.51 -8.24
C ALA A 202 23.53 2.65 -9.04
N SER A 203 22.74 3.45 -9.77
CA SER A 203 23.27 4.62 -10.49
C SER A 203 23.91 5.65 -9.54
N LEU A 204 23.30 5.91 -8.39
CA LEU A 204 23.84 6.84 -7.39
C LEU A 204 25.18 6.37 -6.79
N TYR A 205 25.34 5.07 -6.58
CA TYR A 205 26.60 4.47 -6.12
C TYR A 205 27.69 4.51 -7.20
N ASN A 206 27.33 4.23 -8.46
CA ASN A 206 28.28 4.17 -9.57
C ASN A 206 28.76 5.57 -10.01
N ASP A 207 27.92 6.60 -9.88
CA ASP A 207 28.26 7.99 -10.26
C ASP A 207 29.05 8.74 -9.16
N GLY A 208 29.51 8.05 -8.10
CA GLY A 208 30.34 8.66 -7.05
C GLY A 208 29.61 9.69 -6.18
N PHE A 209 28.27 9.71 -6.20
CA PHE A 209 27.46 10.69 -5.46
C PHE A 209 27.42 10.47 -3.94
N CYS A 210 28.08 9.44 -3.42
CA CYS A 210 28.17 9.17 -1.98
C CYS A 210 28.88 10.27 -1.17
N GLU A 211 29.60 11.21 -1.79
CA GLU A 211 30.21 12.34 -1.07
C GLU A 211 29.41 13.66 -1.13
N LYS A 212 28.25 13.72 -1.81
CA LYS A 212 27.52 15.00 -2.00
C LYS A 212 26.11 15.07 -1.39
N ILE A 213 25.63 14.01 -0.72
CA ILE A 213 24.34 14.04 0.01
C ILE A 213 24.53 14.36 1.50
N VAL A 214 25.74 14.76 1.92
CA VAL A 214 25.98 15.35 3.25
C VAL A 214 26.73 16.66 3.11
N MET A 215 25.98 17.76 3.02
CA MET A 215 26.24 19.05 3.69
C MET A 215 25.03 19.99 3.52
#